data_AF-A0A2N0S1Y1-F1
#
_entry.id   AF-A0A2N0S1Y1-F1
#
_cell.length_a   1.000
_cell.length_b   1.000
_cell.length_c   1.000
_cell.angle_alpha   90.00
_cell.angle_beta   90.00
_cell.angle_gamma   90.00
#
_symmetry.space_group_name_H-M   'P 1'
#
loop_
_entity.id
_entity.type
_entity.pdbx_description
1 polymer ?
#
loop_
_entity_poly.entity_id
_entity_poly.type
_entity_poly.pdbx_seq_one_letter_code
_entity_poly.pdbx_strand_id
1 'polypeptide(L)' 'DNGSMAFWDWKSAYKFQSLETTVQPGSLESEAGIFASTFDRTGLRLITCEADKTVKIW' A
#
# COMPACT_ATOMS: atom_id res chain seq x y z
N ASP A 1 -4.70 -10.51 -3.36
CA ASP A 1 -4.34 -9.25 -2.72
C ASP A 1 -5.42 -8.94 -1.69
N ASN A 2 -5.02 -8.59 -0.47
CA ASN A 2 -5.90 -8.42 0.70
C ASN A 2 -5.72 -7.06 1.37
N GLY A 3 -5.01 -6.12 0.74
CA GLY A 3 -4.78 -4.79 1.32
C GLY A 3 -3.72 -4.71 2.40
N SER A 4 -3.02 -5.81 2.66
CA SER A 4 -1.86 -5.76 3.53
C SER A 4 -0.66 -5.16 2.78
N MET A 5 -0.01 -4.20 3.42
CA MET A 5 1.23 -3.59 2.97
C MET A 5 2.32 -3.84 4.01
N ALA A 6 3.47 -4.32 3.57
CA ALA A 6 4.60 -4.61 4.45
C ALA A 6 5.87 -3.95 3.93
N PHE A 7 6.61 -3.31 4.83
CA PHE A 7 7.92 -2.73 4.53
C PHE A 7 9.02 -3.60 5.12
N TRP A 8 10.02 -3.84 4.29
CA TRP A 8 11.10 -4.78 4.56
C TRP A 8 12.43 -4.06 4.42
N ASP A 9 13.34 -4.33 5.35
CA ASP A 9 14.74 -3.95 5.16
C ASP A 9 15.34 -4.85 4.07
N TRP A 10 15.91 -4.23 3.03
CA TRP A 10 16.42 -4.94 1.87
C TRP A 10 17.58 -5.90 2.20
N LYS A 11 18.43 -5.55 3.16
CA LYS A 11 19.64 -6.32 3.46
C LYS A 11 19.35 -7.53 4.36
N SER A 12 18.54 -7.32 5.38
CA SER A 12 18.24 -8.34 6.40
C SER A 12 16.95 -9.13 6.13
N ALA A 13 16.14 -8.68 5.18
CA ALA A 13 14.77 -9.17 4.96
C ALA A 13 13.89 -9.07 6.22
N TYR A 14 14.23 -8.17 7.15
CA TYR A 14 13.44 -7.93 8.34
C TYR A 14 12.21 -7.09 8.00
N LYS A 15 11.02 -7.61 8.30
CA LYS A 15 9.77 -6.87 8.20
C LYS A 15 9.65 -5.89 9.36
N PHE A 16 9.97 -4.63 9.14
CA PHE A 16 9.94 -3.61 10.20
C PHE A 16 8.58 -2.93 10.34
N GLN A 17 7.72 -3.00 9.32
CA GLN A 17 6.39 -2.40 9.35
C GLN A 17 5.37 -3.24 8.59
N SER A 18 4.14 -3.29 9.12
CA SER A 18 2.99 -3.94 8.52
C SER A 18 1.78 -3.02 8.71
N LEU A 19 1.04 -2.78 7.65
CA LEU A 19 -0.13 -1.91 7.59
C LEU A 19 -1.25 -2.62 6.82
N GLU A 20 -2.47 -2.21 7.06
CA GLU A 20 -3.64 -2.59 6.26
C GLU A 20 -4.25 -1.31 5.69
N THR A 21 -4.55 -1.32 4.39
CA THR A 21 -5.15 -0.16 3.75
C THR A 21 -6.63 -0.03 4.14
N THR A 22 -7.08 1.20 4.35
CA THR A 22 -8.46 1.52 4.70
C THR A 22 -9.24 1.87 3.43
N VAL A 23 -10.28 1.10 3.11
CA VAL A 23 -11.12 1.39 1.94
C VAL A 23 -11.80 2.75 2.05
N GLN A 24 -11.97 3.43 0.91
CA GLN A 24 -12.77 4.65 0.86
C GLN A 24 -14.23 4.38 1.28
N PRO A 25 -14.95 5.39 1.83
CA PRO A 25 -16.36 5.28 2.11
C PRO A 25 -17.16 4.87 0.86
N GLY A 26 -17.99 3.83 1.00
CA GLY A 26 -18.81 3.30 -0.11
C GLY A 26 -18.17 2.16 -0.91
N SER A 27 -16.91 1.80 -0.61
CA SER A 27 -16.28 0.61 -1.15
C SER A 27 -16.49 -0.63 -0.26
N LEU A 28 -16.43 -1.80 -0.89
CA LEU A 28 -16.52 -3.09 -0.17
C LEU A 28 -15.18 -3.41 0.49
N GLU A 29 -15.19 -4.19 1.57
CA GLU A 29 -13.96 -4.68 2.20
C GLU A 29 -13.08 -5.49 1.22
N SER A 30 -13.73 -6.20 0.28
CA SER A 30 -13.03 -6.91 -0.79
C SER A 30 -12.33 -5.99 -1.81
N GLU A 31 -12.60 -4.68 -1.81
CA GLU A 31 -11.91 -3.68 -2.63
C GLU A 31 -10.68 -3.08 -1.91
N ALA A 32 -10.25 -3.63 -0.77
CA ALA A 32 -9.04 -3.18 -0.08
C ALA A 32 -7.73 -3.56 -0.79
N GLY A 33 -7.71 -3.94 -2.08
CA GLY A 33 -6.48 -4.39 -2.76
C GLY A 33 -5.55 -3.25 -3.20
N ILE A 34 -4.24 -3.50 -3.26
CA ILE A 34 -3.20 -2.63 -3.81
C ILE A 34 -2.68 -3.21 -5.15
N PHE A 35 -3.16 -2.67 -6.27
CA PHE A 35 -2.81 -3.19 -7.60
C PHE A 35 -1.43 -2.76 -8.10
N ALA A 36 -0.98 -1.57 -7.72
CA ALA A 36 0.33 -1.08 -8.10
C ALA A 36 0.88 -0.18 -7.00
N SER A 37 2.20 -0.14 -6.88
CA SER A 37 2.89 0.81 -6.02
C SER A 37 4.20 1.26 -6.64
N THR A 38 4.58 2.51 -6.38
CA THR A 38 5.87 3.05 -6.81
C THR A 38 6.33 4.14 -5.86
N PHE A 39 7.63 4.23 -5.66
CA PHE A 39 8.22 5.39 -4.99
C PHE A 39 8.31 6.56 -5.96
N ASP A 40 8.13 7.76 -5.45
CA ASP A 40 8.43 8.97 -6.20
C ASP A 40 9.93 9.04 -6.53
N ARG A 41 10.34 9.97 -7.42
CA ARG A 41 11.74 10.09 -7.83
C ARG A 41 12.70 10.40 -6.67
N THR A 42 12.21 10.99 -5.58
CA THR A 42 13.04 11.25 -4.39
C THR A 42 13.20 10.02 -3.50
N GLY A 43 12.34 9.01 -3.65
CA GLY A 43 12.34 7.79 -2.83
C GLY A 43 11.73 7.97 -1.44
N LEU A 44 11.11 9.11 -1.15
CA LEU A 44 10.62 9.46 0.19
C LEU A 44 9.11 9.25 0.34
N ARG A 45 8.37 9.12 -0.77
CA ARG A 45 6.93 8.92 -0.77
C ARG A 45 6.57 7.68 -1.55
N LEU A 46 5.71 6.84 -0.98
CA LEU A 46 5.16 5.68 -1.65
C LEU A 46 3.77 6.03 -2.18
N ILE A 47 3.55 5.81 -3.46
CA ILE A 47 2.27 6.02 -4.13
C ILE A 47 1.65 4.63 -4.36
N THR A 48 0.47 4.38 -3.82
CA THR A 48 -0.30 3.13 -4.02
C THR A 48 -1.54 3.39 -4.86
N CYS A 49 -1.80 2.54 -5.85
CA CYS A 49 -3.03 2.53 -6.64
C CYS A 49 -3.90 1.35 -6.20
N GLU A 50 -5.09 1.65 -5.67
CA GLU A 50 -5.89 0.67 -4.93
C GLU A 50 -7.19 0.31 -5.67
N ALA A 51 -7.74 -0.86 -5.33
CA ALA A 51 -8.93 -1.42 -5.96
C ALA A 51 -10.20 -0.63 -5.62
N ASP A 52 -10.17 0.13 -4.52
CA ASP A 52 -11.18 1.10 -4.13
C ASP A 52 -11.16 2.36 -5.01
N LYS A 53 -10.49 2.38 -6.17
CA LYS A 53 -10.48 3.52 -7.11
C LYS A 53 -9.81 4.77 -6.51
N THR A 54 -8.93 4.60 -5.52
CA THR A 54 -8.13 5.67 -4.94
C THR A 54 -6.64 5.55 -5.26
N VAL A 55 -5.94 6.66 -5.06
CA VAL A 55 -4.47 6.72 -4.99
C VAL A 55 -4.10 7.26 -3.61
N LYS A 56 -3.36 6.48 -2.82
CA LYS A 56 -2.89 6.87 -1.49
C LYS A 56 -1.40 7.18 -1.52
N ILE A 57 -1.00 8.21 -0.77
CA ILE A 57 0.39 8.63 -0.63
C ILE A 57 0.80 8.39 0.82
N TRP A 58 1.86 7.61 0.99
CA TRP A 58 2.47 7.29 2.26
C TRP A 58 3.81 8.00 2.40
#